data_AF-A0A838QL88-F1
#
_entry.id   AF-A0A838QL88-F1
#
_cell.length_a   1.000
_cell.length_b   1.000
_cell.length_c   1.000
_cell.angle_alpha   90.00
_cell.angle_beta   90.00
_cell.angle_gamma   90.00
#
_symmetry.space_group_name_H-M   'P 1'
#
loop_
_entity.id
_entity.type
_entity.pdbx_description
1 polymer ?
#
loop_
_entity_poly.entity_id
_entity_poly.type
_entity_poly.pdbx_seq_one_letter_code
_entity_poly.pdbx_strand_id
1 'polypeptide(L)'
;MLDWTDRSPDATFDLHGQTVLEALANAERFLRAQGKARRGGIVRLITGRGRGGGGAPIRTRIRGLLRTLKQSGSVVSDYVLEESEGSYLVRLAG
;
A
#
# COMPACT_ATOMS: atom_id res chain seq x y z
N MET A 1 -13.71 -10.90 9.04
CA MET A 1 -12.40 -10.94 8.37
C MET A 1 -12.65 -10.62 6.91
N LEU A 2 -11.90 -9.67 6.32
CA LEU A 2 -12.12 -9.30 4.93
C LEU A 2 -11.63 -10.46 4.05
N ASP A 3 -12.52 -11.14 3.34
CA ASP A 3 -12.24 -12.31 2.49
C ASP A 3 -10.99 -12.14 1.57
N TRP A 4 -10.69 -10.92 1.17
CA TRP A 4 -9.57 -10.63 0.30
C TRP A 4 -8.19 -10.58 0.99
N THR A 5 -8.10 -10.49 2.33
CA THR A 5 -6.80 -10.36 3.02
C THR A 5 -6.01 -11.66 3.10
N ASP A 6 -6.68 -12.81 2.91
CA ASP A 6 -6.04 -14.13 2.91
C ASP A 6 -5.52 -14.52 1.51
N ARG A 7 -5.81 -13.70 0.49
CA ARG A 7 -5.36 -13.94 -0.89
C ARG A 7 -3.91 -13.52 -1.08
N SER A 8 -3.20 -14.27 -1.93
CA SER A 8 -1.89 -13.84 -2.42
C SER A 8 -2.02 -12.55 -3.25
N PRO A 9 -1.14 -11.55 -3.06
CA PRO A 9 -1.19 -10.32 -3.84
C PRO A 9 -0.76 -10.58 -5.29
N ASP A 10 -1.47 -9.95 -6.23
CA ASP A 10 -1.20 -9.99 -7.67
C ASP A 10 0.11 -9.29 -8.05
N ALA A 11 0.56 -8.35 -7.20
CA ALA A 11 1.84 -7.67 -7.33
C ALA A 11 2.34 -7.17 -5.97
N THR A 12 3.65 -7.12 -5.80
CA THR A 12 4.31 -6.56 -4.61
C THR A 12 5.25 -5.45 -5.04
N PHE A 13 5.27 -4.35 -4.30
CA PHE A 13 6.21 -3.25 -4.50
C PHE A 13 6.91 -2.89 -3.21
N ASP A 14 8.23 -2.79 -3.29
CA ASP A 14 9.09 -2.55 -2.14
C ASP A 14 9.52 -1.09 -2.05
N LEU A 15 9.08 -0.43 -0.98
CA LEU A 15 9.36 0.97 -0.69
C LEU A 15 10.45 1.11 0.38
N HIS A 16 10.90 0.02 1.01
CA HIS A 16 11.92 0.12 2.04
C HIS A 16 13.22 0.67 1.47
N GLY A 17 13.96 1.44 2.26
CA GLY A 17 15.22 2.05 1.85
C GLY A 17 15.08 3.29 0.96
N GLN A 18 13.89 3.59 0.43
CA GLN A 18 13.63 4.85 -0.27
C GLN A 18 13.54 6.01 0.73
N THR A 19 13.75 7.24 0.25
CA THR A 19 13.33 8.42 1.02
C THR A 19 11.81 8.47 1.12
N VAL A 20 11.29 9.23 2.08
CA VAL A 20 9.84 9.38 2.26
C VAL A 20 9.15 9.94 1.00
N LEU A 21 9.79 10.90 0.33
CA LEU A 21 9.22 11.55 -0.86
C LEU A 21 9.18 10.59 -2.06
N GLU A 22 10.27 9.84 -2.28
CA GLU A 22 10.33 8.81 -3.32
C GLU A 22 9.30 7.72 -3.06
N ALA A 23 9.19 7.23 -1.82
CA ALA A 23 8.24 6.19 -1.46
C ALA A 23 6.79 6.62 -1.76
N LEU A 24 6.42 7.87 -1.45
CA LEU A 24 5.09 8.41 -1.77
C LEU A 24 4.84 8.46 -3.28
N ALA A 25 5.76 9.07 -4.03
CA ALA A 25 5.60 9.24 -5.48
C ALA A 25 5.56 7.89 -6.20
N ASN A 26 6.43 6.95 -5.81
CA ASN A 26 6.52 5.63 -6.42
C ASN A 26 5.33 4.75 -6.04
N ALA A 27 4.85 4.80 -4.79
CA ALA A 27 3.65 4.08 -4.37
C ALA A 27 2.42 4.54 -5.17
N GLU A 28 2.23 5.85 -5.34
CA GLU A 28 1.10 6.38 -6.11
C GLU A 28 1.17 5.93 -7.58
N ARG A 29 2.35 6.02 -8.22
CA ARG A 29 2.55 5.55 -9.60
C ARG A 29 2.27 4.06 -9.74
N PHE A 30 2.78 3.25 -8.81
CA PHE A 30 2.53 1.82 -8.77
C PHE A 30 1.04 1.52 -8.66
N LEU A 31 0.33 2.08 -7.67
CA LEU A 31 -1.10 1.83 -7.48
C LEU A 31 -1.93 2.21 -8.70
N ARG A 32 -1.62 3.34 -9.35
CA ARG A 32 -2.31 3.77 -10.58
C ARG A 32 -2.04 2.84 -11.75
N ALA A 33 -0.80 2.37 -11.91
CA ALA A 33 -0.46 1.41 -12.97
C ALA A 33 -1.16 0.06 -12.74
N GLN A 34 -1.18 -0.42 -11.49
CA GLN A 34 -1.84 -1.66 -11.12
C GLN A 34 -3.36 -1.57 -11.26
N GLY A 35 -3.97 -0.46 -10.84
CA GLY A 35 -5.42 -0.22 -11.00
C GLY A 35 -5.88 -0.26 -12.45
N LYS A 36 -5.04 0.20 -13.40
CA LYS A 36 -5.32 0.08 -14.84
C LYS A 36 -5.21 -1.36 -15.35
N ALA A 37 -4.21 -2.11 -14.90
CA ALA A 37 -3.93 -3.46 -15.38
C ALA A 37 -4.79 -4.54 -14.72
N ARG A 38 -5.26 -4.30 -13.49
CA ARG A 38 -5.83 -5.31 -12.58
C ARG A 38 -6.97 -4.70 -11.75
N ARG A 39 -8.08 -4.32 -12.38
CA ARG A 39 -9.25 -3.77 -11.67
C ARG A 39 -9.74 -4.76 -10.61
N GLY A 40 -9.98 -4.28 -9.39
CA GLY A 40 -10.37 -5.10 -8.24
C GLY A 40 -9.28 -6.03 -7.66
N GLY A 41 -8.06 -6.00 -8.21
CA GLY A 41 -6.93 -6.81 -7.76
C GLY A 41 -6.40 -6.41 -6.38
N ILE A 42 -5.49 -7.24 -5.85
CA ILE A 42 -4.89 -7.05 -4.52
C ILE A 42 -3.39 -6.89 -4.72
N VAL A 43 -2.80 -5.84 -4.15
CA VAL A 43 -1.36 -5.59 -4.23
C VAL A 43 -0.78 -5.35 -2.86
N ARG A 44 0.52 -5.61 -2.71
CA ARG A 44 1.26 -5.41 -1.47
C ARG A 44 2.25 -4.24 -1.62
N LEU A 45 2.28 -3.36 -0.62
CA LEU A 45 3.29 -2.31 -0.47
C LEU A 45 4.14 -2.62 0.76
N ILE A 46 5.42 -2.91 0.58
CA ILE A 46 6.37 -3.12 1.68
C ILE A 46 6.92 -1.76 2.10
N THR A 47 6.67 -1.36 3.34
CA THR A 47 7.11 -0.08 3.92
C THR A 47 8.28 -0.24 4.90
N GLY A 48 8.62 -1.49 5.23
CA GLY A 48 9.57 -1.83 6.28
C GLY A 48 8.97 -1.67 7.68
N ARG A 49 9.60 -2.30 8.67
CA ARG A 49 9.15 -2.29 10.08
C ARG A 49 9.59 -1.05 10.87
N GLY A 50 10.43 -0.20 10.26
CA GLY A 50 11.17 0.86 10.95
C GLY A 50 12.31 0.30 11.81
N ARG A 51 13.20 1.17 12.32
CA ARG A 51 14.15 0.82 13.39
C ARG A 51 13.37 0.89 14.71
N GLY A 52 13.36 -0.21 15.48
CA GLY A 52 12.47 -0.42 16.63
C GLY A 52 12.43 0.75 17.62
N GLY A 53 11.42 1.63 17.47
CA GLY A 53 11.17 2.76 18.37
C GLY A 53 10.96 4.14 17.71
N GLY A 54 11.25 4.30 16.41
CA GLY A 54 11.27 5.63 15.76
C GLY A 54 10.35 5.81 14.56
N GLY A 55 9.02 5.75 14.76
CA GLY A 55 8.03 6.45 13.91
C GLY A 55 7.76 5.96 12.46
N ALA A 56 8.49 4.96 11.94
CA ALA A 56 8.32 4.37 10.59
C ALA A 56 7.76 5.37 9.55
N PRO A 57 8.55 6.39 9.15
CA PRO A 57 8.02 7.57 8.47
C PRO A 57 7.39 7.26 7.11
N ILE A 58 7.92 6.27 6.37
CA ILE A 58 7.31 5.77 5.14
C ILE A 58 5.92 5.21 5.42
N ARG A 59 5.79 4.30 6.41
CA ARG A 59 4.51 3.69 6.78
C ARG A 59 3.45 4.72 7.11
N THR A 60 3.79 5.72 7.93
CA THR A 60 2.88 6.82 8.31
C THR A 60 2.40 7.60 7.09
N ARG A 61 3.31 7.93 6.16
CA ARG A 61 2.96 8.69 4.95
C ARG A 61 2.17 7.87 3.94
N ILE A 62 2.52 6.60 3.75
CA ILE A 62 1.78 5.66 2.91
C ILE A 62 0.37 5.43 3.44
N ARG A 63 0.17 5.31 4.75
CA ARG A 63 -1.17 5.27 5.35
C ARG A 63 -2.00 6.51 4.98
N GLY A 64 -1.39 7.68 5.05
CA GLY A 64 -2.02 8.94 4.64
C GLY A 64 -2.43 8.93 3.17
N LEU A 65 -1.54 8.51 2.27
CA LEU A 65 -1.81 8.36 0.84
C LEU A 65 -2.96 7.39 0.57
N LEU A 66 -2.91 6.18 1.15
CA LEU A 66 -3.94 5.15 0.97
C LEU A 66 -5.31 5.62 1.46
N ARG A 67 -5.36 6.36 2.58
CA ARG A 67 -6.60 6.99 3.06
C ARG A 67 -7.16 7.97 2.04
N THR A 68 -6.33 8.88 1.51
CA THR A 68 -6.77 9.85 0.49
C THR A 68 -7.25 9.17 -0.78
N LEU A 69 -6.51 8.17 -1.27
CA LEU A 69 -6.90 7.41 -2.47
C LEU A 69 -8.21 6.64 -2.26
N LYS A 70 -8.39 6.00 -1.10
CA LYS A 70 -9.65 5.34 -0.72
C LYS A 70 -10.82 6.33 -0.70
N GLN A 71 -10.63 7.50 -0.10
CA GLN A 71 -11.66 8.54 -0.05
C GLN A 71 -12.07 9.04 -1.45
N SER A 72 -11.13 9.08 -2.40
CA SER A 72 -11.44 9.43 -3.79
C SER A 72 -12.18 8.33 -4.56
N GLY A 73 -12.16 7.08 -4.09
CA GLY A 73 -12.74 5.91 -4.75
C GLY A 73 -12.11 5.53 -6.11
N SER A 74 -11.01 6.20 -6.52
CA SER A 74 -10.51 6.11 -7.90
C SER A 74 -9.54 4.96 -8.16
N VAL A 75 -8.70 4.63 -7.18
CA VAL A 75 -7.58 3.68 -7.34
C VAL A 75 -7.58 2.61 -6.24
N VAL A 76 -7.94 2.99 -5.02
CA VAL A 76 -7.94 2.11 -3.85
C VAL A 76 -9.39 1.93 -3.39
N SER A 77 -9.84 0.69 -3.27
CA SER A 77 -11.11 0.32 -2.66
C SER A 77 -10.95 0.15 -1.14
N ASP A 78 -9.90 -0.55 -0.71
CA ASP A 78 -9.62 -0.76 0.71
C ASP A 78 -8.14 -1.09 0.97
N TYR A 79 -7.70 -1.04 2.22
CA TYR A 79 -6.34 -1.43 2.61
C TYR A 79 -6.26 -1.86 4.08
N VAL A 80 -5.30 -2.74 4.39
CA VAL A 80 -5.01 -3.20 5.76
C VAL A 80 -3.50 -3.25 6.00
N LEU A 81 -3.07 -2.95 7.23
CA LEU A 81 -1.69 -3.19 7.67
C LEU A 81 -1.55 -4.67 8.04
N GLU A 82 -0.59 -5.38 7.46
CA GLU A 82 -0.33 -6.78 7.80
C GLU A 82 0.27 -6.90 9.21
N GLU A 83 0.07 -8.04 9.88
CA GLU A 83 0.45 -8.27 11.29
C GLU A 83 1.94 -8.01 11.58
N SER A 84 2.81 -8.26 10.59
CA SER A 84 4.25 -7.98 10.72
C SER A 84 4.58 -6.48 10.76
N GLU A 85 3.58 -5.62 10.57
CA GLU A 85 3.63 -4.17 10.41
C GLU A 85 4.62 -3.66 9.34
N GLY A 86 5.13 -4.55 8.50
CA GLY A 86 6.11 -4.25 7.46
C GLY A 86 5.47 -3.83 6.14
N SER A 87 4.18 -4.07 5.96
CA SER A 87 3.51 -3.96 4.67
C SER A 87 2.02 -3.69 4.76
N TYR A 88 1.49 -3.08 3.70
CA TYR A 88 0.05 -2.93 3.48
C TYR A 88 -0.40 -3.89 2.37
N LEU A 89 -1.50 -4.58 2.60
CA LEU A 89 -2.32 -5.13 1.52
C LEU A 89 -3.33 -4.08 1.07
N VAL A 90 -3.47 -3.91 -0.23
CA VAL A 90 -4.30 -2.87 -0.85
C VAL A 90 -5.19 -3.52 -1.90
N ARG A 91 -6.50 -3.36 -1.73
CA ARG A 91 -7.49 -3.74 -2.74
C ARG A 91 -7.70 -2.56 -3.68
N LEU A 92 -7.50 -2.79 -4.98
CA LEU A 92 -7.68 -1.79 -6.03
C LEU A 92 -9.16 -1.55 -6.31
N ALA A 93 -9.47 -0.38 -6.86
CA ALA A 93 -10.82 -0.07 -7.33
C ALA A 93 -11.24 -1.03 -8.47
N GLY A 94 -12.50 -1.44 -8.42
CA GLY A 94 -13.16 -2.29 -9.43
C GLY A 94 -13.72 -1.50 -10.59
#